data_AF-A0A944TUZ5-F1
#
_entry.id   AF-A0A944TUZ5-F1
#
_cell.length_a   1.000
_cell.length_b   1.000
_cell.length_c   1.000
_cell.angle_alpha   90.00
_cell.angle_beta   90.00
_cell.angle_gamma   90.00
#
_symmetry.space_group_name_H-M   'P 1'
#
loop_
_entity.id
_entity.type
_entity.pdbx_description
1 polymer ?
#
loop_
_entity_poly.entity_id
_entity_poly.type
_entity_poly.pdbx_seq_one_letter_code
_entity_poly.pdbx_strand_id
1 'polypeptide(L)'
;MKKIIQLAILFTLFSGVAKARSIRLPEVLGARLININIDQNSHLGNLNIRFGHLTVDQVTKTIRLNLQHAPVCRPGFMCPRVILNKKIELPITRSFRDTRCGIITYVASKNMMPVDGMNRSITVVDYSANRCVMPMHLPYMETSVTYDTAHYDRMNHGIKKSHSTFTADKLEVLPRPLHGEAGL
;
A
#
# COMPACT_ATOMS: atom_id res chain seq x y z
N MET A 1 -6.60 -66.85 3.64
CA MET A 1 -6.21 -65.82 4.64
C MET A 1 -4.91 -65.07 4.32
N LYS A 2 -3.88 -65.68 3.69
CA LYS A 2 -2.61 -64.99 3.35
C LYS A 2 -2.70 -63.82 2.34
N LYS A 3 -3.75 -63.73 1.51
CA LYS A 3 -3.89 -62.68 0.47
C LYS A 3 -4.36 -61.32 0.99
N ILE A 4 -4.92 -61.24 2.20
CA ILE A 4 -5.44 -59.97 2.76
C ILE A 4 -4.29 -59.11 3.32
N ILE A 5 -3.20 -59.75 3.77
CA ILE A 5 -2.05 -59.05 4.38
C ILE A 5 -1.25 -58.27 3.33
N GLN A 6 -1.20 -58.73 2.08
CA GLN A 6 -0.45 -58.03 1.02
C GLN A 6 -1.16 -56.75 0.53
N LEU A 7 -2.48 -56.65 0.68
CA LEU A 7 -3.22 -55.46 0.25
C LEU A 7 -3.02 -54.27 1.19
N ALA A 8 -2.78 -54.52 2.48
CA ALA A 8 -2.58 -53.47 3.48
C ALA A 8 -1.22 -52.76 3.35
N ILE A 9 -0.20 -53.44 2.81
CA ILE A 9 1.15 -52.89 2.65
C ILE A 9 1.26 -51.98 1.42
N LEU A 10 0.42 -52.19 0.40
CA LEU A 10 0.42 -51.35 -0.80
C LEU A 10 -0.24 -49.98 -0.57
N PHE A 11 -1.12 -49.87 0.43
CA PHE A 11 -1.85 -48.62 0.71
C PHE A 11 -1.05 -47.60 1.53
N THR A 12 -0.01 -48.02 2.25
CA THR A 12 0.85 -47.12 3.03
C THR A 12 1.91 -46.41 2.18
N LEU A 13 2.24 -46.93 1.00
CA LEU A 13 3.24 -46.35 0.08
C LEU A 13 2.70 -45.17 -0.76
N PHE A 14 1.39 -44.95 -0.78
CA PHE A 14 0.76 -43.76 -1.39
C PHE A 14 0.39 -42.68 -0.37
N SER A 15 1.05 -42.68 0.79
CA SER A 15 1.08 -41.54 1.72
C SER A 15 1.90 -40.42 1.10
N GLY A 16 1.35 -39.79 0.05
CA GLY A 16 1.94 -38.63 -0.60
C GLY A 16 2.29 -37.61 0.48
N VAL A 17 3.56 -37.21 0.52
CA VAL A 17 4.06 -36.11 1.32
C VAL A 17 3.23 -34.86 0.99
N ALA A 18 2.17 -34.66 1.75
CA ALA A 18 1.47 -33.40 1.83
C ALA A 18 2.48 -32.42 2.41
N LYS A 19 3.23 -31.75 1.54
CA LYS A 19 4.03 -30.60 1.94
C LYS A 19 3.06 -29.61 2.56
N ALA A 20 3.06 -29.54 3.88
CA ALA A 20 2.37 -28.50 4.63
C ALA A 20 2.92 -27.17 4.10
N ARG A 21 2.21 -26.59 3.13
CA ARG A 21 2.47 -25.21 2.72
C ARG A 21 2.03 -24.39 3.91
N SER A 22 3.01 -23.97 4.71
CA SER A 22 2.81 -22.99 5.78
C SER A 22 1.94 -21.88 5.19
N ILE A 23 0.72 -21.76 5.70
CA ILE A 23 -0.20 -20.70 5.36
C ILE A 23 0.47 -19.43 5.88
N ARG A 24 1.21 -18.74 5.00
CA ARG A 24 1.63 -17.37 5.31
C ARG A 24 0.34 -16.58 5.43
N LEU A 25 -0.01 -16.26 6.68
CA LEU A 25 -1.17 -15.46 6.98
C LEU A 25 -1.05 -14.16 6.18
N PRO A 26 -2.09 -13.73 5.47
CA PRO A 26 -2.04 -12.47 4.75
C PRO A 26 -1.72 -11.32 5.72
N GLU A 27 -0.67 -10.59 5.40
CA GLU A 27 -0.06 -9.58 6.27
C GLU A 27 -0.62 -8.19 5.92
N VAL A 28 -0.91 -7.41 6.95
CA VAL A 28 -1.13 -5.97 6.80
C VAL A 28 0.23 -5.33 6.97
N LEU A 29 0.74 -4.74 5.90
CA LEU A 29 2.02 -4.07 5.91
C LEU A 29 1.83 -2.58 6.18
N GLY A 30 2.69 -1.97 6.99
CA GLY A 30 2.65 -0.56 7.36
C GLY A 30 4.01 0.10 7.22
N ALA A 31 4.01 1.39 6.89
CA ALA A 31 5.20 2.22 6.87
C ALA A 31 4.82 3.70 7.13
N ARG A 32 5.69 4.43 7.81
CA ARG A 32 5.56 5.88 7.98
C ARG A 32 6.20 6.61 6.79
N LEU A 33 5.56 7.67 6.31
CA LEU A 33 6.12 8.50 5.24
C LEU A 33 7.28 9.36 5.77
N ILE A 34 8.35 9.44 5.00
CA ILE A 34 9.58 10.19 5.31
C ILE A 34 9.56 11.50 4.53
N ASN A 35 9.66 11.42 3.20
CA ASN A 35 9.60 12.59 2.32
C ASN A 35 8.25 12.65 1.61
N ILE A 36 7.71 13.86 1.49
CA ILE A 36 6.40 14.13 0.91
C ILE A 36 6.58 15.22 -0.14
N ASN A 37 6.44 14.86 -1.41
CA ASN A 37 6.53 15.78 -2.54
C ASN A 37 5.17 15.83 -3.26
N ILE A 38 4.42 16.89 -3.01
CA ILE A 38 3.06 17.06 -3.50
C ILE A 38 3.05 18.03 -4.67
N ASP A 39 2.37 17.65 -5.75
CA ASP A 39 2.06 18.57 -6.83
C ASP A 39 1.17 19.71 -6.32
N GLN A 40 1.68 20.94 -6.39
CA GLN A 40 0.99 22.15 -5.92
C GLN A 40 -0.34 22.40 -6.65
N ASN A 41 -0.47 21.91 -7.89
CA ASN A 41 -1.69 22.03 -8.69
C ASN A 41 -2.71 20.90 -8.44
N SER A 42 -2.40 19.98 -7.50
CA SER A 42 -3.26 18.88 -7.11
C SER A 42 -4.25 19.27 -6.01
N HIS A 43 -5.25 18.42 -5.79
CA HIS A 43 -6.17 18.52 -4.66
C HIS A 43 -5.48 18.33 -3.29
N LEU A 44 -4.24 17.82 -3.26
CA LEU A 44 -3.42 17.74 -2.05
C LEU A 44 -2.53 18.97 -1.86
N GLY A 45 -2.28 19.76 -2.91
CA GLY A 45 -1.36 20.91 -2.86
C GLY A 45 -1.78 22.00 -1.87
N ASN A 46 -3.08 22.11 -1.61
CA ASN A 46 -3.64 23.05 -0.63
C ASN A 46 -3.66 22.49 0.80
N LEU A 47 -3.28 21.22 0.98
CA LEU A 47 -3.20 20.58 2.28
C LEU A 47 -1.77 20.74 2.79
N ASN A 48 -1.60 21.39 3.94
CA ASN A 48 -0.32 21.48 4.64
C ASN A 48 0.02 20.13 5.30
N ILE A 49 0.33 19.13 4.47
CA ILE A 49 0.61 17.76 4.89
C ILE A 49 2.00 17.71 5.52
N ARG A 50 2.07 17.17 6.75
CA ARG A 50 3.31 17.09 7.53
C ARG A 50 3.78 15.66 7.75
N PHE A 51 2.83 14.76 7.93
CA PHE A 51 3.10 13.36 8.25
C PHE A 51 2.13 12.47 7.49
N GLY A 52 2.47 11.20 7.35
CA GLY A 52 1.52 10.23 6.87
C GLY A 52 1.94 8.80 7.15
N HIS A 53 1.00 7.89 6.92
CA HIS A 53 1.20 6.46 7.07
C HIS A 53 0.65 5.75 5.84
N LEU A 54 1.44 4.83 5.31
CA LEU A 54 1.08 3.91 4.24
C LEU A 54 0.71 2.57 4.84
N THR A 55 -0.41 2.00 4.40
CA THR A 55 -0.81 0.63 4.76
C THR A 55 -1.15 -0.14 3.49
N VAL A 56 -0.55 -1.32 3.32
CA VAL A 56 -0.86 -2.27 2.25
C VAL A 56 -1.50 -3.49 2.89
N ASP A 57 -2.82 -3.60 2.73
CA ASP A 57 -3.58 -4.73 3.24
C ASP A 57 -3.72 -5.79 2.15
N GLN A 58 -2.95 -6.87 2.28
CA GLN A 58 -2.94 -7.97 1.32
C GLN A 58 -4.16 -8.88 1.45
N VAL A 59 -4.89 -8.80 2.58
CA VAL A 59 -6.12 -9.55 2.86
C VAL A 59 -7.27 -8.90 2.09
N THR A 60 -7.53 -7.62 2.36
CA THR A 60 -8.63 -6.88 1.76
C THR A 60 -8.30 -6.36 0.37
N LYS A 61 -7.05 -6.54 -0.07
CA LYS A 61 -6.52 -6.02 -1.33
C LYS A 61 -6.72 -4.51 -1.42
N THR A 62 -6.29 -3.78 -0.39
CA THR A 62 -6.39 -2.31 -0.36
C THR A 62 -5.05 -1.67 -0.04
N ILE A 63 -4.81 -0.49 -0.60
CA ILE A 63 -3.76 0.43 -0.15
C ILE A 63 -4.43 1.63 0.49
N ARG A 64 -4.00 1.97 1.70
CA ARG A 64 -4.46 3.14 2.44
C ARG A 64 -3.28 4.09 2.64
N LEU A 65 -3.48 5.34 2.23
CA LEU A 65 -2.58 6.44 2.50
C LEU A 65 -3.30 7.40 3.45
N ASN A 66 -2.84 7.46 4.69
CA ASN A 66 -3.38 8.34 5.73
C ASN A 66 -2.45 9.54 5.85
N LEU A 67 -2.89 10.71 5.40
CA LEU A 67 -2.11 11.94 5.40
C LEU A 67 -2.60 12.87 6.51
N GLN A 68 -1.70 13.24 7.41
CA GLN A 68 -1.97 14.20 8.47
C GLN A 68 -1.62 15.60 7.98
N HIS A 69 -2.58 16.51 8.09
CA HIS A 69 -2.41 17.90 7.68
C HIS A 69 -2.89 18.85 8.76
N ALA A 70 -2.24 20.01 8.82
CA ALA A 70 -2.67 21.12 9.66
C ALA A 70 -3.63 22.03 8.88
N PRO A 71 -4.60 22.66 9.56
CA PRO A 71 -5.40 23.71 8.95
C PRO A 71 -4.51 24.88 8.52
N VAL A 72 -4.82 25.47 7.36
CA VAL A 72 -4.16 26.69 6.88
C VAL A 72 -4.89 27.88 7.50
N CYS A 73 -4.21 28.65 8.35
CA CYS A 73 -4.79 29.85 8.95
C CYS A 73 -4.20 31.11 8.33
N ARG A 74 -5.02 32.17 8.29
CA ARG A 74 -4.57 33.49 7.85
C ARG A 74 -3.65 34.13 8.90
N PRO A 75 -2.69 34.96 8.49
CA PRO A 75 -1.90 35.76 9.42
C PRO A 75 -2.79 36.53 10.40
N GLY A 76 -2.45 36.51 11.69
CA GLY A 76 -3.19 37.21 12.75
C GLY A 76 -4.36 36.44 13.39
N PHE A 77 -4.65 35.22 12.94
CA PHE A 77 -5.72 34.38 13.52
C PHE A 77 -5.14 33.25 14.39
N MET A 78 -5.87 32.86 15.44
CA MET A 78 -5.54 31.66 16.22
C MET A 78 -5.90 30.40 15.43
N CYS A 79 -4.92 29.52 15.19
CA CYS A 79 -5.18 28.21 14.59
C CYS A 79 -5.67 27.22 15.64
N PRO A 80 -6.69 26.40 15.34
CA PRO A 80 -6.94 25.21 16.13
C PRO A 80 -5.75 24.25 16.04
N ARG A 81 -5.26 23.76 17.18
CA ARG A 81 -4.19 22.75 17.27
C ARG A 81 -4.68 21.33 16.91
N VAL A 82 -5.65 21.22 16.02
CA VAL A 82 -6.24 19.95 15.61
C VAL A 82 -5.51 19.45 14.36
N ILE A 83 -5.04 18.21 14.42
CA ILE A 83 -4.46 17.51 13.27
C ILE A 83 -5.61 16.82 12.52
N LEU A 84 -5.79 17.16 11.25
CA LEU A 84 -6.81 16.57 10.40
C LEU A 84 -6.21 15.41 9.59
N ASN A 85 -7.01 14.37 9.39
CA ASN A 85 -6.60 13.17 8.66
C ASN A 85 -7.29 13.12 7.29
N LYS A 86 -6.51 13.05 6.23
CA LYS A 86 -6.97 12.76 4.87
C LYS A 86 -6.66 11.30 4.55
N LYS A 87 -7.71 10.47 4.54
CA LYS A 87 -7.62 9.06 4.16
C LYS A 87 -7.86 8.89 2.66
N ILE A 88 -6.92 8.23 1.98
CA ILE A 88 -7.06 7.78 0.60
C ILE A 88 -6.98 6.26 0.60
N GLU A 89 -8.07 5.59 0.23
CA GLU A 89 -8.16 4.13 0.20
C GLU A 89 -8.53 3.67 -1.19
N LEU A 90 -7.67 2.86 -1.80
CA LEU A 90 -7.85 2.35 -3.17
C LEU A 90 -7.70 0.82 -3.19
N PRO A 91 -8.50 0.12 -4.02
CA PRO A 91 -8.36 -1.32 -4.19
C PRO A 91 -7.13 -1.65 -5.03
N ILE A 92 -6.35 -2.65 -4.61
CA ILE A 92 -5.23 -3.21 -5.35
C ILE A 92 -5.78 -3.91 -6.60
N THR A 93 -5.38 -3.42 -7.77
CA THR A 93 -5.74 -4.01 -9.06
C THR A 93 -4.65 -4.95 -9.55
N ARG A 94 -3.39 -4.69 -9.23
CA ARG A 94 -2.25 -5.53 -9.61
C ARG A 94 -1.20 -5.58 -8.51
N SER A 95 -0.57 -6.73 -8.35
CA SER A 95 0.64 -6.88 -7.54
C SER A 95 1.59 -7.80 -8.28
N PHE A 96 2.86 -7.41 -8.41
CA PHE A 96 3.87 -8.25 -9.04
C PHE A 96 5.16 -8.21 -8.23
N ARG A 97 5.89 -9.31 -8.27
CA ARG A 97 7.17 -9.47 -7.61
C ARG A 97 8.23 -9.75 -8.66
N ASP A 98 9.28 -8.93 -8.67
CA ASP A 98 10.48 -9.25 -9.43
C ASP A 98 11.15 -10.47 -8.80
N THR A 99 11.25 -11.56 -9.55
CA THR A 99 11.85 -12.81 -9.07
C THR A 99 13.37 -12.72 -8.96
N ARG A 100 14.01 -11.81 -9.71
CA ARG A 100 15.47 -11.63 -9.70
C ARG A 100 15.89 -10.79 -8.52
N CYS A 101 15.27 -9.61 -8.37
CA CYS A 101 15.63 -8.67 -7.32
C CYS A 101 14.82 -8.84 -6.04
N GLY A 102 13.65 -9.45 -6.08
CA GLY A 102 12.79 -9.62 -4.89
C GLY A 102 11.91 -8.41 -4.58
N ILE A 103 11.98 -7.34 -5.38
CA ILE A 103 11.19 -6.10 -5.27
C ILE A 103 9.71 -6.43 -5.52
N ILE A 104 8.82 -5.85 -4.71
CA ILE A 104 7.38 -6.04 -4.84
C ILE A 104 6.73 -4.71 -5.21
N THR A 105 5.91 -4.71 -6.26
CA THR A 105 5.13 -3.53 -6.64
C THR A 105 3.64 -3.82 -6.46
N TYR A 106 2.97 -2.92 -5.74
CA TYR A 106 1.53 -2.91 -5.57
C TYR A 106 0.94 -1.74 -6.34
N VAL A 107 -0.08 -2.00 -7.15
CA VAL A 107 -0.81 -0.97 -7.89
C VAL A 107 -2.25 -1.03 -7.45
N ALA A 108 -2.74 0.08 -6.90
CA ALA A 108 -4.12 0.26 -6.51
C ALA A 108 -4.75 1.40 -7.30
N SER A 109 -5.94 1.21 -7.84
CA SER A 109 -6.55 2.22 -8.71
C SER A 109 -8.07 2.19 -8.64
N LYS A 110 -8.70 3.36 -8.74
CA LYS A 110 -10.16 3.50 -8.84
C LYS A 110 -10.49 4.62 -9.83
N ASN A 111 -11.17 4.25 -10.92
CA ASN A 111 -11.66 5.20 -11.90
C ASN A 111 -13.10 5.63 -11.59
N MET A 112 -13.29 6.88 -11.19
CA MET A 112 -14.63 7.47 -10.96
C MET A 112 -15.03 8.47 -12.03
N MET A 113 -14.25 8.63 -13.12
CA MET A 113 -14.54 9.62 -14.17
C MET A 113 -15.92 9.46 -14.86
N PRO A 114 -16.51 8.25 -15.01
CA PRO A 114 -17.84 8.11 -15.61
C PRO A 114 -18.98 8.79 -14.84
N VAL A 115 -18.76 9.16 -13.56
CA VAL A 115 -19.75 9.81 -12.68
C VAL A 115 -19.24 11.14 -12.16
N ASP A 116 -18.54 11.90 -13.02
CA ASP A 116 -17.89 13.18 -12.69
C ASP A 116 -16.86 13.13 -11.55
N GLY A 117 -16.35 11.94 -11.25
CA GLY A 117 -15.30 11.74 -10.27
C GLY A 117 -13.89 11.81 -10.86
N MET A 118 -12.93 11.43 -10.03
CA MET A 118 -11.52 11.42 -10.38
C MET A 118 -11.01 9.99 -10.52
N ASN A 119 -10.19 9.73 -11.53
CA ASN A 119 -9.36 8.55 -11.59
C ASN A 119 -8.16 8.72 -10.66
N ARG A 120 -7.95 7.76 -9.77
CA ARG A 120 -6.89 7.79 -8.76
C ARG A 120 -6.10 6.50 -8.82
N SER A 121 -4.78 6.60 -8.74
CA SER A 121 -3.87 5.46 -8.70
C SER A 121 -2.80 5.67 -7.63
N ILE A 122 -2.52 4.65 -6.84
CA ILE A 122 -1.37 4.57 -5.94
C ILE A 122 -0.50 3.41 -6.42
N THR A 123 0.77 3.68 -6.66
CA THR A 123 1.80 2.67 -6.90
C THR A 123 2.77 2.67 -5.73
N VAL A 124 2.94 1.51 -5.10
CA VAL A 124 3.88 1.29 -3.99
C VAL A 124 4.94 0.33 -4.47
N VAL A 125 6.20 0.74 -4.42
CA VAL A 125 7.35 -0.10 -4.72
C VAL A 125 8.10 -0.39 -3.43
N ASP A 126 8.01 -1.65 -3.01
CA ASP A 126 8.65 -2.17 -1.81
C ASP A 126 9.99 -2.81 -2.16
N TYR A 127 11.05 -2.21 -1.62
CA TYR A 127 12.43 -2.66 -1.77
C TYR A 127 12.91 -3.47 -0.55
N SER A 128 12.04 -3.76 0.42
CA SER A 128 12.34 -4.47 1.67
C SER A 128 13.10 -5.79 1.50
N ALA A 129 12.84 -6.48 0.39
CA ALA A 129 13.40 -7.78 0.04
C ALA A 129 14.37 -7.71 -1.15
N ASN A 130 14.87 -6.52 -1.49
CA ASN A 130 15.77 -6.35 -2.62
C ASN A 130 17.11 -7.07 -2.37
N ARG A 131 17.52 -7.89 -3.33
CA ARG A 131 18.79 -8.63 -3.33
C ARG A 131 19.75 -8.18 -4.44
N CYS A 132 19.26 -7.38 -5.38
CA CYS A 132 20.09 -6.85 -6.44
C CYS A 132 21.01 -5.77 -5.90
N VAL A 133 22.24 -5.73 -6.41
CA VAL A 133 23.22 -4.69 -6.10
C VAL A 133 22.63 -3.36 -6.55
N MET A 134 22.28 -2.51 -5.59
CA MET A 134 22.00 -1.11 -5.86
C MET A 134 23.28 -0.31 -5.70
N PRO A 135 23.41 0.82 -6.43
CA PRO A 135 24.53 1.72 -6.22
C PRO A 135 24.67 2.02 -4.72
N MET A 136 25.89 1.86 -4.18
CA MET A 136 26.22 1.86 -2.74
C MET A 136 25.88 3.16 -1.97
N HIS A 137 25.17 4.10 -2.58
CA HIS A 137 24.89 5.43 -2.02
C HIS A 137 23.47 5.54 -1.42
N LEU A 138 22.70 4.46 -1.39
CA LEU A 138 21.37 4.43 -0.76
C LEU A 138 21.40 3.46 0.43
N PRO A 139 21.79 3.93 1.64
CA PRO A 139 21.94 3.09 2.82
C PRO A 139 20.61 2.50 3.33
N TYR A 140 19.47 3.01 2.86
CA TYR A 140 18.14 2.51 3.21
C TYR A 140 17.30 2.44 1.94
N MET A 141 16.75 1.27 1.64
CA MET A 141 15.81 1.14 0.54
C MET A 141 14.42 1.56 1.00
N GLU A 142 14.22 2.86 1.00
CA GLU A 142 12.93 3.49 1.27
C GLU A 142 11.86 2.94 0.32
N THR A 143 10.66 2.71 0.84
CA THR A 143 9.51 2.36 0.02
C THR A 143 9.12 3.57 -0.81
N SER A 144 9.02 3.41 -2.14
CA SER A 144 8.56 4.49 -3.01
C SER A 144 7.05 4.43 -3.20
N VAL A 145 6.39 5.58 -3.07
CA VAL A 145 4.95 5.70 -3.25
C VAL A 145 4.67 6.80 -4.28
N THR A 146 3.96 6.45 -5.33
CA THR A 146 3.45 7.40 -6.31
C THR A 146 1.95 7.50 -6.19
N TYR A 147 1.43 8.73 -6.18
CA TYR A 147 -0.01 9.00 -6.22
C TYR A 147 -0.35 9.86 -7.43
N ASP A 148 -1.05 9.24 -8.37
CA ASP A 148 -1.49 9.86 -9.61
C ASP A 148 -2.99 10.10 -9.59
N THR A 149 -3.39 11.24 -10.11
CA THR A 149 -4.82 11.52 -10.35
C THR A 149 -5.07 12.09 -11.73
N ALA A 150 -6.24 11.79 -12.29
CA ALA A 150 -6.77 12.43 -13.47
C ALA A 150 -8.25 12.77 -13.28
N HIS A 151 -8.67 13.97 -13.66
CA HIS A 151 -10.09 14.35 -13.71
C HIS A 151 -10.35 15.23 -14.94
N TYR A 152 -11.60 15.25 -15.38
CA TYR A 152 -12.03 16.12 -16.47
C TYR A 152 -12.34 17.52 -15.94
N ASP A 153 -11.62 18.52 -16.44
CA ASP A 153 -11.84 19.93 -16.16
C ASP A 153 -12.85 20.47 -17.17
N ARG A 154 -14.07 20.74 -16.70
CA ARG A 154 -15.17 21.25 -17.53
C ARG A 154 -14.94 22.67 -18.03
N MET A 155 -14.19 23.49 -17.30
CA MET A 155 -13.94 24.89 -17.67
C MET A 155 -12.93 24.97 -18.82
N ASN A 156 -11.93 24.10 -18.80
CA ASN A 156 -10.86 24.06 -19.79
C ASN A 156 -11.05 22.94 -20.85
N HIS A 157 -12.17 22.23 -20.82
CA HIS A 157 -12.52 21.11 -21.71
C HIS A 157 -11.41 20.04 -21.85
N GLY A 158 -10.68 19.72 -20.77
CA GLY A 158 -9.48 18.89 -20.83
C GLY A 158 -9.28 17.97 -19.62
N ILE A 159 -8.39 16.98 -19.74
CA ILE A 159 -8.03 16.13 -18.59
C ILE A 159 -6.89 16.78 -17.82
N LYS A 160 -7.14 17.16 -16.58
CA LYS A 160 -6.13 17.64 -15.64
C LYS A 160 -5.54 16.47 -14.86
N LYS A 161 -4.23 16.31 -14.94
CA LYS A 161 -3.45 15.29 -14.22
C LYS A 161 -2.68 15.92 -13.07
N SER A 162 -2.42 15.15 -12.02
CA SER A 162 -1.49 15.53 -10.96
C SER A 162 -0.68 14.33 -10.50
N HIS A 163 0.55 14.58 -10.07
CA HIS A 163 1.52 13.55 -9.72
C HIS A 163 2.23 13.90 -8.41
N SER A 164 1.97 13.16 -7.35
CA SER A 164 2.65 13.31 -6.06
C SER A 164 3.50 12.10 -5.76
N THR A 165 4.66 12.32 -5.16
CA THR A 165 5.59 11.26 -4.77
C THR A 165 5.84 11.31 -3.27
N PHE A 166 5.99 10.15 -2.67
CA PHE A 166 6.34 9.98 -1.27
C PHE A 166 7.41 8.91 -1.15
N THR A 167 8.24 9.05 -0.14
CA THR A 167 9.09 7.96 0.34
C THR A 167 8.60 7.56 1.72
N ALA A 168 8.75 6.29 2.06
CA ALA A 168 8.34 5.77 3.34
C ALA A 168 9.41 4.84 3.90
N ASP A 169 9.32 4.62 5.21
CA ASP A 169 10.07 3.58 5.90
C ASP A 169 9.82 2.21 5.22
N LYS A 170 10.64 1.22 5.57
CA LYS A 170 10.46 -0.16 5.09
C LYS A 170 9.06 -0.64 5.48
N LEU A 171 8.38 -1.32 4.56
CA LEU A 171 7.10 -1.95 4.88
C LEU A 171 7.33 -3.09 5.88
N GLU A 172 6.68 -2.99 7.04
CA GLU A 172 6.75 -3.96 8.12
C GLU A 172 5.37 -4.54 8.43
N VAL A 173 5.34 -5.78 8.93
CA VAL A 173 4.10 -6.42 9.35
C VAL A 173 3.55 -5.68 10.57
N LEU A 174 2.40 -5.07 10.43
CA LEU A 174 1.72 -4.44 11.56
C LEU A 174 1.15 -5.54 12.47
N PRO A 175 1.29 -5.43 13.80
CA PRO A 175 0.58 -6.30 14.71
C PRO A 175 -0.92 -6.11 14.45
N ARG A 176 -1.64 -7.21 14.19
CA ARG A 176 -3.10 -7.13 14.08
C ARG A 176 -3.62 -6.62 15.43
N PRO A 177 -4.49 -5.61 15.47
CA PRO A 177 -5.19 -5.29 16.70
C PRO A 177 -5.87 -6.57 17.15
N LEU A 178 -5.55 -7.04 18.36
CA LEU A 178 -6.19 -8.20 18.94
C LEU A 178 -7.69 -7.86 18.97
N HIS A 179 -8.51 -8.70 18.33
CA HIS A 179 -9.96 -8.55 18.29
C HIS A 179 -10.46 -8.34 19.73
N GLY A 180 -10.75 -7.09 20.12
CA GLY A 180 -11.03 -6.73 21.51
C GLY A 180 -10.81 -5.25 21.83
N GLU A 181 -9.86 -4.58 21.17
CA GLU A 181 -9.67 -3.12 21.32
C GLU A 181 -10.53 -2.35 20.30
N ALA A 182 -11.85 -2.51 20.41
CA ALA A 182 -12.78 -1.54 19.84
C ALA A 182 -12.73 -0.31 20.74
N GLY A 183 -11.92 0.68 20.34
CA GLY A 183 -11.76 1.93 21.06
C GLY A 183 -13.09 2.64 21.31
N LEU A 184 -13.26 3.03 22.58
CA LEU A 184 -14.18 4.03 23.12
C LEU A 184 -14.04 5.40 22.42
#